data_AF-A0AAJ3YKZ1-F1
#
_entry.id   AF-A0AAJ3YKZ1-F1
#
_cell.length_a   1.000
_cell.length_b   1.000
_cell.length_c   1.000
_cell.angle_alpha   90.00
_cell.angle_beta   90.00
_cell.angle_gamma   90.00
#
_symmetry.space_group_name_H-M   'P 1'
#
loop_
_entity.id
_entity.type
_entity.pdbx_description
1 polymer ?
#
loop_
_entity_poly.entity_id
_entity_poly.type
_entity_poly.pdbx_seq_one_letter_code
_entity_poly.pdbx_strand_id
1 'polypeptide(L)'
;MTRKWLTLYLSRSVSRVMLDDIRAILPTDGVKIFLNDLDDACHATVECVQAENTCALVASAIVVWRQLGHIHTMIYTKGDIRRAVNEATQFELFTLLKNHHAVLRLA
;
A
#
# COMPACT_ATOMS: atom_id res chain seq x y z
N MET A 1 23.08 3.68 7.00
CA MET A 1 22.23 3.16 5.90
C MET A 1 20.86 3.80 6.02
N THR A 2 20.44 4.58 5.03
CA THR A 2 19.10 5.18 4.98
C THR A 2 18.07 4.09 4.70
N ARG A 3 17.15 3.84 5.66
CA ARG A 3 16.02 2.92 5.44
C ARG A 3 15.12 3.53 4.36
N LYS A 4 14.86 2.76 3.31
CA LYS A 4 13.91 3.10 2.25
C LYS A 4 12.50 2.76 2.71
N TRP A 5 11.55 3.64 2.41
CA TRP A 5 10.16 3.47 2.82
C TRP A 5 9.24 3.39 1.59
N LEU A 6 8.23 2.55 1.72
CA LEU A 6 7.07 2.46 0.86
C LEU A 6 5.89 3.10 1.59
N THR A 7 5.14 3.97 0.89
CA THR A 7 3.96 4.63 1.45
C THR A 7 2.69 4.15 0.76
N LEU A 8 1.73 3.68 1.55
CA LEU A 8 0.38 3.38 1.09
C LEU A 8 -0.59 4.39 1.69
N TYR A 9 -1.47 4.94 0.85
CA TYR A 9 -2.63 5.70 1.30
C TYR A 9 -3.87 4.86 1.11
N LEU A 10 -4.61 4.62 2.19
CA LEU A 10 -5.81 3.81 2.19
C LEU A 10 -7.03 4.71 2.38
N SER A 11 -8.05 4.54 1.53
CA SER A 11 -9.38 5.10 1.81
C SER A 11 -9.97 4.50 3.09
N ARG A 12 -11.03 5.08 3.63
CA ARG A 12 -11.72 4.52 4.81
C ARG A 12 -12.25 3.11 4.56
N SER A 13 -12.79 2.82 3.37
CA SER A 13 -13.30 1.50 3.02
C SER A 13 -12.20 0.45 3.01
N VAL A 14 -11.06 0.74 2.37
CA VAL A 14 -9.90 -0.17 2.32
C VAL A 14 -9.27 -0.33 3.69
N SER A 15 -9.14 0.75 4.46
CA SER A 15 -8.57 0.72 5.81
C SER A 15 -9.32 -0.22 6.75
N ARG A 16 -10.67 -0.24 6.67
CA ARG A 16 -11.51 -1.09 7.53
C ARG A 16 -11.27 -2.58 7.35
N VAL A 17 -10.81 -3.01 6.18
CA VAL A 17 -10.61 -4.43 5.87
C VAL A 17 -9.13 -4.82 5.86
N MET A 18 -8.26 -3.94 5.36
CA MET A 18 -6.87 -4.27 5.06
C MET A 18 -5.91 -3.92 6.22
N LEU A 19 -6.26 -2.98 7.10
CA LEU A 19 -5.29 -2.45 8.06
C LEU A 19 -4.85 -3.48 9.11
N ASP A 20 -5.78 -4.29 9.60
CA ASP A 20 -5.48 -5.33 10.57
C ASP A 20 -4.68 -6.48 9.95
N ASP A 21 -4.95 -6.82 8.69
CA ASP A 21 -4.12 -7.76 7.92
C ASP A 21 -2.69 -7.25 7.74
N ILE A 22 -2.51 -5.98 7.39
CA ILE A 22 -1.18 -5.36 7.26
C ILE A 22 -0.41 -5.47 8.58
N ARG A 23 -1.07 -5.21 9.72
CA ARG A 23 -0.46 -5.33 11.06
C ARG A 23 -0.09 -6.78 11.40
N ALA A 24 -0.88 -7.74 10.93
CA ALA A 24 -0.66 -9.16 11.20
C ALA A 24 0.49 -9.75 10.35
N ILE A 25 0.63 -9.32 9.10
CA ILE A 25 1.62 -9.90 8.17
C ILE A 25 2.97 -9.17 8.17
N LEU A 26 3.02 -7.90 8.58
CA LEU A 26 4.27 -7.12 8.57
C LEU A 26 4.95 -7.08 9.95
N PRO A 27 6.30 -7.10 10.00
CA PRO A 27 7.04 -6.92 11.25
C PRO A 27 6.73 -5.57 11.91
N THR A 28 6.54 -5.56 13.24
CA THR A 28 6.19 -4.36 14.01
C THR A 28 7.23 -3.26 13.97
N ASP A 29 8.51 -3.60 13.81
CA ASP A 29 9.63 -2.65 13.67
C ASP A 29 9.78 -2.10 12.23
N GLY A 30 9.00 -2.63 11.30
CA GLY A 30 9.02 -2.34 9.88
C GLY A 30 7.81 -1.57 9.35
N VAL A 31 6.84 -1.22 10.22
CA VAL A 31 5.59 -0.54 9.82
C VAL A 31 5.26 0.63 10.76
N LYS A 32 4.82 1.75 10.18
CA LYS A 32 4.19 2.87 10.88
C LYS A 32 2.83 3.12 10.26
N ILE A 33 1.83 3.34 11.11
CA ILE A 33 0.46 3.56 10.69
C ILE A 33 0.00 4.88 11.30
N PHE A 34 -0.47 5.78 10.44
CA PHE A 34 -1.07 7.05 10.83
C PHE A 34 -2.53 7.05 10.41
N LEU A 35 -3.42 7.45 11.31
CA LEU A 35 -4.84 7.55 11.04
C LEU A 35 -5.24 9.03 10.92
N ASN A 36 -6.03 9.32 9.90
CA ASN A 36 -6.65 10.61 9.68
C ASN A 36 -8.17 10.42 9.63
N ASP A 37 -8.84 10.68 10.75
CA ASP A 37 -10.30 10.55 10.83
C ASP A 37 -11.06 11.62 10.03
N LEU A 38 -10.38 12.65 9.53
CA LEU A 38 -10.96 13.77 8.80
C LEU A 38 -10.92 13.62 7.27
N ASP A 39 -10.19 12.64 6.74
CA ASP A 39 -10.05 12.42 5.28
C ASP A 39 -10.42 10.98 4.90
N ASP A 40 -11.57 10.82 4.24
CA ASP A 40 -12.04 9.49 3.83
C ASP A 40 -11.25 8.90 2.65
N ALA A 41 -10.61 9.73 1.83
CA ALA A 41 -9.78 9.29 0.70
C ALA A 41 -8.34 8.95 1.13
N CYS A 42 -7.93 9.40 2.31
CA CYS A 42 -6.62 9.20 2.90
C CYS A 42 -6.73 8.86 4.40
N HIS A 43 -7.65 7.96 4.75
CA HIS A 43 -7.98 7.66 6.13
C HIS A 43 -6.82 7.02 6.89
N ALA A 44 -6.04 6.17 6.23
CA ALA A 44 -4.82 5.62 6.81
C ALA A 44 -3.62 5.82 5.90
N THR A 45 -2.49 6.19 6.50
CA THR A 45 -1.17 6.20 5.87
C THR A 45 -0.36 5.07 6.48
N VAL A 46 0.07 4.12 5.64
CA VAL A 46 0.96 3.03 6.05
C VAL A 46 2.33 3.28 5.45
N GLU A 47 3.32 3.50 6.30
CA GLU A 47 4.72 3.53 5.91
C GLU A 47 5.39 2.23 6.31
N CYS A 48 5.94 1.50 5.36
CA CYS A 48 6.63 0.24 5.63
C CYS A 48 8.03 0.22 5.02
N VAL A 49 8.93 -0.55 5.63
CA VAL A 49 10.30 -0.71 5.13
C VAL A 49 10.23 -1.35 3.75
N GLN A 50 10.92 -0.76 2.78
CA GLN A 50 10.99 -1.24 1.40
C GLN A 50 11.98 -2.42 1.29
N ALA A 51 11.72 -3.49 2.03
CA ALA A 51 12.41 -4.77 1.94
C ALA A 51 11.64 -5.72 1.00
N GLU A 52 12.34 -6.68 0.40
CA GLU A 52 11.76 -7.57 -0.61
C GLU A 52 10.55 -8.36 -0.08
N ASN A 53 10.68 -8.95 1.10
CA ASN A 53 9.60 -9.65 1.78
C ASN A 53 8.39 -8.74 2.06
N THR A 54 8.63 -7.49 2.47
CA THR A 54 7.58 -6.52 2.79
C THR A 54 6.83 -6.12 1.53
N CYS A 55 7.54 -5.79 0.45
CA CYS A 55 6.91 -5.49 -0.83
C CYS A 55 6.11 -6.68 -1.38
N ALA A 56 6.60 -7.91 -1.22
CA ALA A 56 5.90 -9.11 -1.66
C ALA A 56 4.61 -9.36 -0.86
N LEU A 57 4.67 -9.23 0.47
CA LEU A 57 3.50 -9.38 1.36
C LEU A 57 2.45 -8.31 1.06
N VAL A 58 2.86 -7.04 0.95
CA VAL A 58 1.95 -5.94 0.60
C VAL A 58 1.32 -6.15 -0.77
N ALA A 59 2.10 -6.50 -1.80
CA ALA A 59 1.56 -6.78 -3.13
C ALA A 59 0.53 -7.93 -3.09
N SER A 60 0.81 -8.99 -2.32
CA SER A 60 -0.10 -10.13 -2.16
C SER A 60 -1.41 -9.71 -1.49
N ALA A 61 -1.33 -8.97 -0.37
CA ALA A 61 -2.51 -8.47 0.34
C ALA A 61 -3.37 -7.58 -0.57
N ILE A 62 -2.75 -6.68 -1.34
CA ILE A 62 -3.47 -5.82 -2.29
C ILE A 62 -4.24 -6.65 -3.33
N VAL A 63 -3.60 -7.67 -3.91
CA VAL A 63 -4.25 -8.52 -4.93
C VAL A 63 -5.43 -9.29 -4.33
N VAL A 64 -5.29 -9.84 -3.12
CA VAL A 64 -6.37 -10.54 -2.42
C VAL A 64 -7.54 -9.60 -2.18
N TRP A 65 -7.31 -8.44 -1.58
CA TRP A 65 -8.37 -7.47 -1.28
C TRP A 65 -9.01 -6.87 -2.54
N ARG A 66 -8.27 -6.76 -3.64
CA ARG A 66 -8.84 -6.43 -4.96
C ARG A 66 -9.75 -7.54 -5.47
N GLN A 67 -9.30 -8.80 -5.42
CA GLN A 67 -10.09 -9.95 -5.91
C GLN A 67 -11.38 -10.15 -5.11
N LEU A 68 -11.38 -9.79 -3.83
CA LEU A 68 -12.56 -9.78 -2.97
C LEU A 68 -13.47 -8.56 -3.20
N GLY A 69 -13.12 -7.64 -4.10
CA GLY A 69 -13.93 -6.48 -4.45
C GLY A 69 -13.87 -5.33 -3.44
N HIS A 70 -12.81 -5.24 -2.62
CA HIS A 70 -12.65 -4.15 -1.66
C HIS A 70 -11.77 -3.00 -2.18
N ILE A 71 -10.90 -3.27 -3.14
CA ILE A 71 -10.04 -2.28 -3.79
C ILE A 71 -10.47 -2.16 -5.25
N HIS A 72 -10.93 -0.98 -5.65
CA HIS A 72 -11.39 -0.71 -7.01
C HIS A 72 -10.45 0.24 -7.74
N THR A 73 -9.84 1.16 -6.99
CA THR A 73 -8.94 2.17 -7.54
C THR A 73 -7.56 2.03 -6.90
N MET A 74 -6.54 1.93 -7.75
CA MET A 74 -5.15 1.95 -7.37
C MET A 74 -4.41 2.99 -8.19
N ILE A 75 -3.91 4.04 -7.52
CA ILE A 75 -3.14 5.11 -8.15
C ILE A 75 -1.71 5.04 -7.66
N TYR A 76 -0.79 4.75 -8.59
CA TYR A 76 0.63 4.79 -8.34
C TYR A 76 1.17 6.20 -8.65
N THR A 77 2.01 6.72 -7.75
CA THR A 77 2.71 8.00 -7.91
C THR A 77 4.19 7.88 -7.60
N LYS A 78 5.04 8.45 -8.45
CA LYS A 78 6.49 8.59 -8.23
C LYS A 78 7.01 9.81 -9.00
N GLY A 79 7.44 10.85 -8.28
CA GLY A 79 7.77 12.14 -8.91
C GLY A 79 6.57 12.66 -9.70
N ASP A 80 6.78 13.03 -10.97
CA ASP A 80 5.71 13.52 -11.85
C ASP A 80 4.86 12.40 -12.48
N ILE A 81 5.24 11.13 -12.29
CA ILE A 81 4.48 9.99 -12.81
C ILE A 81 3.28 9.74 -11.90
N ARG A 82 2.09 9.84 -12.45
CA ARG A 82 0.83 9.41 -11.82
C ARG A 82 0.05 8.55 -12.79
N ARG A 83 -0.29 7.31 -12.40
CA ARG A 83 -1.06 6.40 -13.26
C ARG A 83 -1.94 5.45 -12.47
N ALA A 84 -3.05 5.05 -13.09
CA ALA A 84 -3.88 3.97 -12.59
C ALA A 84 -3.17 2.62 -12.81
N VAL A 85 -3.25 1.75 -11.82
CA VAL A 85 -2.64 0.41 -11.83
C VAL A 85 -3.64 -0.66 -11.37
N ASN A 86 -4.94 -0.41 -11.57
CA ASN A 86 -6.05 -1.25 -11.08
C ASN A 86 -5.92 -2.73 -11.48
N GLU A 87 -5.45 -2.98 -12.70
CA GLU A 87 -5.27 -4.34 -13.25
C GLU A 87 -3.86 -4.90 -13.07
N ALA A 88 -2.98 -4.21 -12.33
CA ALA A 88 -1.61 -4.68 -12.14
C ALA A 88 -1.59 -6.07 -11.49
N THR A 89 -0.85 -6.98 -12.08
CA THR A 89 -0.57 -8.30 -11.50
C THR A 89 0.21 -8.16 -10.19
N GLN A 90 0.25 -9.22 -9.39
CA GLN A 90 1.05 -9.23 -8.16
C GLN A 90 2.52 -8.90 -8.44
N PHE A 91 3.08 -9.42 -9.54
CA PHE A 91 4.46 -9.17 -9.94
C PHE A 91 4.69 -7.71 -10.35
N GLU A 92 3.76 -7.11 -11.09
CA GLU A 92 3.82 -5.70 -11.45
C GLU A 92 3.71 -4.81 -10.21
N LEU A 93 2.78 -5.10 -9.29
CA LEU A 93 2.67 -4.40 -8.02
C LEU A 93 3.97 -4.51 -7.22
N PHE A 94 4.51 -5.71 -7.03
CA PHE A 94 5.79 -5.91 -6.36
C PHE A 94 6.91 -5.06 -6.99
N THR A 95 7.00 -5.03 -8.31
CA THR A 95 7.99 -4.24 -9.04
C THR A 95 7.80 -2.74 -8.80
N LEU A 96 6.55 -2.27 -8.77
CA LEU A 96 6.22 -0.88 -8.47
C LEU A 96 6.59 -0.51 -7.03
N LEU A 97 6.22 -1.35 -6.06
CA LEU A 97 6.44 -1.12 -4.65
C LEU A 97 7.93 -1.11 -4.26
N LYS A 98 8.82 -1.68 -5.07
CA LYS A 98 10.28 -1.60 -4.90
C LYS A 98 10.89 -0.27 -5.36
N ASN A 99 10.12 0.60 -6.00
CA ASN A 99 10.61 1.91 -6.41
C ASN A 99 10.70 2.87 -5.23
N HIS A 100 11.88 3.46 -5.01
CA HIS A 100 12.06 4.46 -3.96
C HIS A 100 11.13 5.66 -4.16
N HIS A 101 10.57 6.18 -3.06
CA HIS A 101 9.57 7.26 -3.04
C HIS A 101 8.28 6.95 -3.82
N ALA A 102 8.00 5.67 -4.09
CA ALA A 102 6.72 5.28 -4.63
C ALA A 102 5.62 5.43 -3.56
N VAL A 103 4.50 5.97 -4.00
CA VAL A 103 3.27 6.05 -3.24
C VAL A 103 2.21 5.26 -3.99
N LEU A 104 1.45 4.43 -3.26
CA LEU A 104 0.29 3.74 -3.81
C LEU A 104 -0.95 4.13 -3.02
N ARG A 105 -1.94 4.73 -3.70
CA ARG A 105 -3.25 5.03 -3.12
C ARG A 105 -4.24 3.94 -3.49
N LEU A 106 -4.93 3.39 -2.49
CA LEU A 106 -5.91 2.32 -2.59
C LEU A 106 -7.28 2.83 -2.14
N ALA A 107 -8.30 2.67 -2.98
CA ALA A 107 -9.67 3.07 -2.69
C ALA A 107 -10.74 2.09 -3.18
#